data_AF-A0A9D1PYV3-F1
#
_entry.id   AF-A0A9D1PYV3-F1
#
_cell.length_a   1.000
_cell.length_b   1.000
_cell.length_c   1.000
_cell.angle_alpha   90.00
_cell.angle_beta   90.00
_cell.angle_gamma   90.00
#
_symmetry.space_group_name_H-M   'P 1'
#
loop_
_entity.id
_entity.type
_entity.pdbx_description
1 polymer ?
#
loop_
_entity_poly.entity_id
_entity_poly.type
_entity_poly.pdbx_seq_one_letter_code
_entity_poly.pdbx_strand_id
1 'polypeptide(L)'
;MAKIIILVLVVLLGGFAISHFSSQPPLRGMVRQPGSSQAVLLARARPAATFALDQNMNLLTAGWCSIRPETHESLQGEARLWLALYGHAKGLLVTAVADGENNWEWMSGDHTAFPAIRRMSQNQGNRTLFETLSVLDRKHDPFCGSGQRAGQGSGQETGVCLVYRARLLLEFEQCQVIVEYHEDLPQNLVQDIAFANDYLNAFQQRARQAGHIVRLEKEESQHLAQGIEKMGTLDKAVSRTSLARWTGMMHRKGRL
;
A
#
# COMPACT_ATOMS: atom_id res chain seq x y z
N MET A 1 26.68 43.90 26.78
CA MET A 1 26.61 43.26 25.45
C MET A 1 26.91 41.75 25.48
N ALA A 2 28.01 41.30 26.10
CA ALA A 2 28.38 39.87 26.12
C ALA A 2 27.29 38.91 26.67
N LYS A 3 26.55 39.30 27.73
CA LYS A 3 25.47 38.48 28.30
C LYS A 3 24.29 38.24 27.34
N ILE A 4 23.98 39.22 26.48
CA ILE A 4 22.89 39.11 25.50
C ILE A 4 23.31 38.17 24.37
N ILE A 5 24.56 38.26 23.93
CA ILE A 5 25.13 37.37 22.90
C ILE A 5 25.14 35.92 23.36
N ILE A 6 25.54 35.66 24.61
CA ILE A 6 25.54 34.30 25.19
C ILE A 6 24.12 33.74 25.26
N LEU A 7 23.14 34.55 25.67
CA LEU A 7 21.75 34.10 25.79
C LEU A 7 21.14 33.75 24.41
N VAL A 8 21.42 34.56 23.39
CA VAL A 8 21.02 34.29 22.00
C VAL A 8 21.68 33.01 21.47
N LEU A 9 22.96 32.80 21.78
CA LEU A 9 23.70 31.60 21.35
C LEU A 9 23.14 30.32 22.00
N VAL A 10 22.78 30.38 23.29
CA VAL A 10 22.15 29.25 24.01
C VAL A 10 20.77 28.93 23.45
N VAL A 11 19.96 29.93 23.09
CA VAL A 11 18.65 29.71 22.47
C VAL A 11 18.79 29.11 21.07
N LEU A 12 19.76 29.57 20.28
CA LEU A 12 20.04 29.00 18.95
C LEU A 12 20.58 27.58 19.03
N LEU A 13 21.52 27.30 19.94
CA LEU A 13 22.05 25.95 20.19
C LEU A 13 20.98 25.02 20.76
N GLY A 14 20.12 25.52 21.65
CA GLY A 14 18.98 24.77 22.19
C GLY A 14 17.95 24.44 21.10
N GLY A 15 17.61 25.41 20.24
CA GLY A 15 16.72 25.19 19.09
C GLY A 15 17.31 24.24 18.05
N PHE A 16 18.61 24.32 17.81
CA PHE A 16 19.32 23.41 16.90
C PHE A 16 19.43 21.99 17.48
N ALA A 17 19.73 21.85 18.77
CA ALA A 17 19.75 20.55 19.43
C ALA A 17 18.35 19.91 19.46
N ILE A 18 17.32 20.67 19.81
CA ILE A 18 15.93 20.17 19.81
C ILE A 18 15.52 19.74 18.40
N SER A 19 15.84 20.51 17.34
CA SER A 19 15.47 20.10 15.98
C SER A 19 16.25 18.88 15.48
N HIS A 20 17.52 18.73 15.89
CA HIS A 20 18.34 17.58 15.50
C HIS A 20 17.96 16.30 16.27
N PHE A 21 17.63 16.43 17.56
CA PHE A 21 17.18 15.33 18.43
C PHE A 21 15.67 15.05 18.36
N SER A 22 14.85 15.98 17.85
CA SER A 22 13.41 15.78 17.58
C SER A 22 13.15 15.22 16.19
N SER A 23 14.10 14.46 15.62
CA SER A 23 13.86 13.64 14.46
C SER A 23 12.88 12.53 14.86
N GLN A 24 11.61 12.91 15.06
CA GLN A 24 10.53 11.98 15.30
C GLN A 24 10.62 10.93 14.19
N PRO A 25 10.73 9.64 14.55
CA PRO A 25 10.86 8.59 13.55
C PRO A 25 9.68 8.73 12.59
N PRO A 26 9.91 8.59 11.28
CA PRO A 26 8.88 8.82 10.29
C PRO A 26 7.62 8.00 10.65
N LEU A 27 6.44 8.58 10.40
CA LEU A 27 5.17 7.94 10.74
C LEU A 27 4.91 6.71 9.85
N ARG A 28 5.60 6.61 8.72
CA ARG A 28 5.52 5.55 7.70
C ARG A 28 6.89 5.34 7.08
N GLY A 29 7.19 4.12 6.68
CA GLY A 29 8.48 3.77 6.10
C GLY A 29 8.66 2.27 5.98
N MET A 30 9.85 1.87 5.55
CA MET A 30 10.24 0.47 5.46
C MET A 30 10.83 0.03 6.80
N VAL A 31 10.53 -1.18 7.23
CA VAL A 31 11.11 -1.84 8.40
C VAL A 31 11.52 -3.25 8.01
N ARG A 32 12.52 -3.82 8.69
CA ARG A 32 12.82 -5.25 8.60
C ARG A 32 12.24 -5.94 9.82
N GLN A 33 11.45 -6.99 9.61
CA GLN A 33 10.92 -7.77 10.72
C GLN A 33 12.05 -8.56 11.40
N PRO A 34 12.07 -8.70 12.73
CA PRO A 34 13.04 -9.53 13.43
C PRO A 34 13.08 -10.96 12.85
N GLY A 35 14.25 -11.43 12.45
CA GLY A 35 14.41 -12.76 11.84
C GLY A 35 14.02 -12.86 10.36
N SER A 36 13.58 -11.76 9.73
CA SER A 36 13.37 -11.69 8.28
C SER A 36 14.38 -10.74 7.64
N SER A 37 14.94 -11.16 6.50
CA SER A 37 15.76 -10.29 5.65
C SER A 37 14.90 -9.33 4.81
N GLN A 38 13.58 -9.53 4.75
CA GLN A 38 12.70 -8.73 3.91
C GLN A 38 12.32 -7.41 4.58
N ALA A 39 12.42 -6.34 3.79
CA ALA A 39 11.92 -5.03 4.20
C ALA A 39 10.43 -4.92 3.82
N VAL A 40 9.60 -4.47 4.76
CA VAL A 40 8.14 -4.33 4.62
C VAL A 40 7.69 -2.93 5.04
N LEU A 41 6.54 -2.49 4.53
CA LEU A 41 5.96 -1.22 4.94
C LEU A 41 5.36 -1.31 6.35
N LEU A 42 5.53 -0.24 7.12
CA LEU A 42 4.90 -0.05 8.43
C LEU A 42 3.88 1.10 8.39
N ALA A 43 2.61 0.79 8.64
CA ALA A 43 1.55 1.75 8.90
C ALA A 43 1.41 1.98 10.41
N ARG A 44 1.93 3.09 10.93
CA ARG A 44 1.75 3.49 12.35
C ARG A 44 0.36 4.10 12.65
N ALA A 45 -0.66 3.83 11.82
CA ALA A 45 -2.05 4.19 12.11
C ALA A 45 -2.55 3.47 13.37
N ARG A 46 -3.75 3.75 13.86
CA ARG A 46 -4.28 3.12 15.10
C ARG A 46 -5.41 2.13 14.86
N PRO A 47 -5.23 0.83 15.14
CA PRO A 47 -3.96 0.11 15.37
C PRO A 47 -3.04 0.04 14.14
N ALA A 48 -1.76 -0.19 14.45
CA ALA A 48 -0.67 -0.27 13.49
C ALA A 48 -0.77 -1.57 12.68
N ALA A 49 -0.26 -1.52 11.46
CA ALA A 49 -0.26 -2.65 10.55
C ALA A 49 1.03 -2.72 9.74
N THR A 50 1.39 -3.93 9.34
CA THR A 50 2.49 -4.23 8.42
C THR A 50 2.07 -5.38 7.51
N PHE A 51 3.02 -6.02 6.86
CA PHE A 51 2.79 -7.11 5.91
C PHE A 51 3.65 -8.31 6.30
N ALA A 52 3.09 -9.51 6.23
CA ALA A 52 3.86 -10.74 6.18
C ALA A 52 3.98 -11.15 4.71
N LEU A 53 5.20 -11.42 4.27
CA LEU A 53 5.52 -11.80 2.89
C LEU A 53 5.97 -13.26 2.85
N ASP A 54 5.71 -13.93 1.72
CA ASP A 54 6.38 -15.19 1.42
C ASP A 54 7.88 -14.98 1.27
N GLN A 55 8.70 -15.95 1.65
CA GLN A 55 10.17 -15.86 1.61
C GLN A 55 10.73 -15.58 0.22
N ASN A 56 10.01 -15.94 -0.84
CA ASN A 56 10.46 -15.76 -2.22
C ASN A 56 10.09 -14.39 -2.82
N MET A 57 9.37 -13.56 -2.07
CA MET A 57 8.99 -12.21 -2.50
C MET A 57 10.15 -11.23 -2.33
N ASN A 58 10.89 -11.00 -3.41
CA ASN A 58 12.03 -10.09 -3.39
C ASN A 58 11.58 -8.66 -3.64
N LEU A 59 12.06 -7.72 -2.83
CA LEU A 59 11.78 -6.30 -3.01
C LEU A 59 12.37 -5.81 -4.34
N LEU A 60 11.53 -5.29 -5.22
CA LEU A 60 11.90 -4.73 -6.51
C LEU A 60 12.14 -3.22 -6.42
N THR A 61 11.21 -2.51 -5.78
CA THR A 61 11.30 -1.06 -5.57
C THR A 61 10.33 -0.63 -4.48
N ALA A 62 10.63 0.51 -3.84
CA ALA A 62 9.77 1.11 -2.86
C ALA A 62 9.89 2.64 -2.92
N GLY A 63 8.80 3.35 -2.68
CA GLY A 63 8.83 4.81 -2.61
C GLY A 63 7.51 5.40 -2.15
N TRP A 64 7.49 6.72 -2.04
CA TRP A 64 6.27 7.46 -1.73
C TRP A 64 5.97 8.55 -2.76
N CYS A 65 4.69 8.89 -2.92
CA CYS A 65 4.25 10.04 -3.72
C CYS A 65 2.92 10.61 -3.21
N SER A 66 2.66 11.88 -3.52
CA SER A 66 1.32 12.45 -3.39
C SER A 66 0.46 12.05 -4.59
N ILE A 67 -0.79 11.71 -4.32
CA ILE A 67 -1.81 11.32 -5.31
C ILE A 67 -3.06 12.17 -5.13
N ARG A 68 -3.89 12.22 -6.18
CA ARG A 68 -5.16 12.95 -6.19
C ARG A 68 -6.32 12.04 -6.58
N PRO A 69 -6.85 11.25 -5.63
CA PRO A 69 -7.95 10.33 -5.88
C PRO A 69 -9.21 11.04 -6.37
N GLU A 70 -10.05 10.30 -7.10
CA GLU A 70 -11.37 10.77 -7.48
C GLU A 70 -12.31 10.80 -6.26
N THR A 71 -13.32 11.67 -6.32
CA THR A 71 -14.33 11.84 -5.27
C THR A 71 -15.71 11.90 -5.89
N HIS A 72 -16.75 11.66 -5.09
CA HIS A 72 -18.13 11.81 -5.55
C HIS A 72 -18.54 13.26 -5.84
N GLU A 73 -17.80 14.25 -5.33
CA GLU A 73 -18.20 15.67 -5.38
C GLU A 73 -17.54 16.46 -6.52
N SER A 74 -17.05 15.81 -7.59
CA SER A 74 -16.27 16.45 -8.68
C SER A 74 -15.02 17.21 -8.21
N LEU A 75 -14.63 17.08 -6.95
CA LEU A 75 -13.38 17.58 -6.39
C LEU A 75 -12.32 16.47 -6.46
N GLN A 76 -11.05 16.86 -6.51
CA GLN A 76 -9.96 15.90 -6.33
C GLN A 76 -9.65 15.76 -4.85
N GLY A 77 -9.56 14.52 -4.38
CA GLY A 77 -9.03 14.21 -3.05
C GLY A 77 -7.54 14.50 -2.98
N GLU A 78 -6.99 14.53 -1.78
CA GLU A 78 -5.56 14.67 -1.56
C GLU A 78 -5.10 13.58 -0.60
N ALA A 79 -4.09 12.81 -1.01
CA ALA A 79 -3.56 11.72 -0.23
C ALA A 79 -2.07 11.49 -0.49
N ARG A 80 -1.41 10.86 0.48
CA ARG A 80 -0.04 10.38 0.37
C ARG A 80 -0.03 8.87 0.30
N LEU A 81 0.70 8.34 -0.68
CA LEU A 81 0.84 6.92 -0.92
C LEU A 81 2.29 6.50 -0.68
N TRP A 82 2.49 5.53 0.19
CA TRP A 82 3.74 4.76 0.32
C TRP A 82 3.49 3.39 -0.24
N LEU A 83 4.36 2.92 -1.14
CA LEU A 83 4.20 1.63 -1.78
C LEU A 83 5.53 0.91 -1.94
N ALA A 84 5.48 -0.42 -1.89
CA ALA A 84 6.58 -1.32 -2.16
C ALA A 84 6.10 -2.44 -3.07
N LEU A 85 6.90 -2.74 -4.10
CA LEU A 85 6.67 -3.82 -5.04
C LEU A 85 7.64 -4.96 -4.77
N TYR A 86 7.11 -6.17 -4.77
CA TYR A 86 7.86 -7.41 -4.64
C TYR A 86 7.55 -8.32 -5.81
N GLY A 87 8.48 -9.17 -6.19
CA GLY A 87 8.28 -10.12 -7.28
C GLY A 87 8.89 -11.48 -7.00
N HIS A 88 8.29 -12.48 -7.62
CA HIS A 88 8.87 -13.81 -7.81
C HIS A 88 8.48 -14.36 -9.19
N ALA A 89 8.84 -15.61 -9.46
CA ALA A 89 8.69 -16.29 -10.75
C ALA A 89 7.26 -16.38 -11.35
N LYS A 90 6.23 -16.06 -10.58
CA LYS A 90 4.83 -16.33 -10.92
C LYS A 90 3.94 -15.09 -10.82
N GLY A 91 4.38 -14.08 -10.09
CA GLY A 91 3.54 -12.94 -9.80
C GLY A 91 4.28 -11.81 -9.12
N LEU A 92 3.54 -10.72 -8.97
CA LEU A 92 4.00 -9.48 -8.37
C LEU A 92 3.06 -9.13 -7.21
N LEU A 93 3.64 -8.69 -6.11
CA LEU A 93 2.93 -8.23 -4.94
C LEU A 93 3.18 -6.75 -4.73
N VAL A 94 2.12 -5.99 -4.49
CA VAL A 94 2.15 -4.59 -4.11
C VAL A 94 1.64 -4.47 -2.69
N THR A 95 2.44 -3.89 -1.81
CA THR A 95 1.98 -3.46 -0.49
C THR A 95 1.94 -1.95 -0.48
N ALA A 96 0.89 -1.36 0.09
CA ALA A 96 0.79 0.08 0.18
C ALA A 96 0.08 0.56 1.44
N VAL A 97 0.42 1.77 1.83
CA VAL A 97 -0.25 2.56 2.86
C VAL A 97 -0.61 3.89 2.23
N ALA A 98 -1.88 4.27 2.32
CA ALA A 98 -2.41 5.50 1.75
C ALA A 98 -3.08 6.32 2.85
N ASP A 99 -2.52 7.47 3.19
CA ASP A 99 -3.08 8.39 4.17
C ASP A 99 -3.80 9.53 3.42
N GLY A 100 -5.09 9.72 3.71
CA GLY A 100 -5.85 10.88 3.27
C GLY A 100 -5.36 12.14 3.98
N GLU A 101 -5.17 13.22 3.23
CA GLU A 101 -4.87 14.53 3.81
C GLU A 101 -6.13 15.16 4.40
N ASN A 102 -5.95 16.14 5.29
CA ASN A 102 -6.98 16.80 6.09
C ASN A 102 -8.39 16.81 5.49
N ASN A 103 -9.37 16.33 6.26
CA ASN A 103 -10.79 16.23 5.88
C ASN A 103 -11.09 15.28 4.72
N TRP A 104 -10.18 14.41 4.29
CA TRP A 104 -10.50 13.32 3.38
C TRP A 104 -10.52 11.98 4.12
N GLU A 105 -11.48 11.15 3.77
CA GLU A 105 -11.61 9.76 4.20
C GLU A 105 -11.77 8.89 2.97
N TRP A 106 -11.16 7.71 3.02
CA TRP A 106 -11.36 6.66 2.03
C TRP A 106 -12.76 6.11 2.15
N MET A 107 -13.42 5.86 1.03
CA MET A 107 -14.76 5.32 1.09
C MET A 107 -14.79 3.92 1.72
N SER A 108 -15.65 3.74 2.73
CA SER A 108 -16.06 2.43 3.23
C SER A 108 -16.91 1.67 2.21
N GLY A 109 -16.76 0.35 2.20
CA GLY A 109 -17.56 -0.55 1.37
C GLY A 109 -16.82 -1.20 0.20
N ASP A 110 -17.55 -1.98 -0.58
CA ASP A 110 -17.09 -2.69 -1.77
C ASP A 110 -16.93 -1.77 -2.99
N HIS A 111 -16.62 -0.49 -2.78
CA HIS A 111 -16.24 0.42 -3.86
C HIS A 111 -14.89 -0.02 -4.41
N THR A 112 -14.96 -0.96 -5.33
CA THR A 112 -13.83 -1.49 -6.05
C THR A 112 -13.46 -0.50 -7.13
N ALA A 113 -12.18 -0.10 -7.19
CA ALA A 113 -11.67 0.74 -8.27
C ALA A 113 -11.96 0.14 -9.66
N PHE A 114 -12.16 -1.18 -9.72
CA PHE A 114 -12.43 -1.94 -10.92
C PHE A 114 -13.49 -3.03 -10.68
N PRO A 115 -14.22 -3.50 -11.71
CA PRO A 115 -15.14 -4.62 -11.57
C PRO A 115 -14.47 -5.87 -10.97
N ALA A 116 -15.15 -6.55 -10.05
CA ALA A 116 -14.64 -7.74 -9.37
C ALA A 116 -15.43 -8.99 -9.79
N ILE A 117 -14.72 -10.09 -10.04
CA ILE A 117 -15.29 -11.44 -10.23
C ILE A 117 -15.83 -11.95 -8.90
N ARG A 118 -15.08 -11.76 -7.81
CA ARG A 118 -15.50 -12.14 -6.45
C ARG A 118 -15.22 -11.00 -5.48
N ARG A 119 -16.11 -10.87 -4.50
CA ARG A 119 -16.00 -9.89 -3.42
C ARG A 119 -16.27 -10.59 -2.10
N MET A 120 -15.53 -10.20 -1.08
CA MET A 120 -15.75 -10.65 0.29
C MET A 120 -15.43 -9.50 1.22
N SER A 121 -16.25 -9.34 2.25
CA SER A 121 -15.98 -8.46 3.37
C SER A 121 -15.90 -9.28 4.64
N GLN A 122 -14.89 -8.98 5.47
CA GLN A 122 -14.72 -9.61 6.76
C GLN A 122 -14.68 -8.54 7.85
N ASN A 123 -15.63 -8.60 8.77
CA ASN A 123 -15.63 -7.73 9.94
C ASN A 123 -14.56 -8.21 10.93
N GLN A 124 -13.66 -7.30 11.30
CA GLN A 124 -12.57 -7.51 12.25
C GLN A 124 -12.71 -6.54 13.42
N GLY A 125 -13.89 -6.54 14.04
CA GLY A 125 -14.27 -5.62 15.12
C GLY A 125 -14.70 -4.25 14.57
N ASN A 126 -13.94 -3.21 14.87
CA ASN A 126 -14.23 -1.82 14.45
C ASN A 126 -13.77 -1.50 13.02
N ARG A 127 -13.52 -2.52 12.20
CA ARG A 127 -12.93 -2.42 10.86
C ARG A 127 -13.47 -3.52 9.97
N THR A 128 -13.43 -3.28 8.68
CA THR A 128 -13.78 -4.26 7.66
C THR A 128 -12.61 -4.45 6.72
N LEU A 129 -12.19 -5.69 6.55
CA LEU A 129 -11.26 -6.10 5.49
C LEU A 129 -12.08 -6.40 4.24
N PHE A 130 -11.76 -5.73 3.14
CA PHE A 130 -12.39 -5.95 1.85
C PHE A 130 -11.43 -6.72 0.95
N GLU A 131 -11.86 -7.87 0.46
CA GLU A 131 -11.10 -8.72 -0.45
C GLU A 131 -11.82 -8.81 -1.80
N THR A 132 -11.07 -8.62 -2.88
CA THR A 132 -11.61 -8.62 -4.23
C THR A 132 -10.73 -9.41 -5.17
N LEU A 133 -11.35 -10.15 -6.08
CA LEU A 133 -10.70 -10.77 -7.22
C LEU A 133 -11.17 -10.07 -8.50
N SER A 134 -10.25 -9.61 -9.32
CA SER A 134 -10.52 -8.84 -10.54
C SER A 134 -9.64 -9.29 -11.69
N VAL A 135 -10.07 -8.96 -12.91
CA VAL A 135 -9.28 -9.12 -14.13
C VAL A 135 -9.01 -7.73 -14.67
N LEU A 136 -7.75 -7.34 -14.71
CA LEU A 136 -7.32 -5.99 -15.07
C LEU A 136 -6.35 -6.04 -16.24
N ASP A 137 -6.46 -5.08 -17.14
CA ASP A 137 -5.47 -4.86 -18.20
C ASP A 137 -4.49 -3.75 -17.80
N ARG A 138 -3.48 -3.51 -18.65
CA ARG A 138 -2.50 -2.43 -18.49
C ARG A 138 -3.08 -1.01 -18.44
N LYS A 139 -4.31 -0.80 -18.93
CA LYS A 139 -4.96 0.52 -18.90
C LYS A 139 -5.52 0.80 -17.50
N HIS A 140 -6.00 -0.23 -16.82
CA HIS A 140 -6.64 -0.12 -15.52
C HIS A 140 -5.65 -0.33 -14.37
N ASP A 141 -4.67 -1.21 -14.55
CA ASP A 141 -3.72 -1.58 -13.51
C ASP A 141 -2.28 -1.17 -13.90
N PRO A 142 -1.64 -0.25 -13.15
CA PRO A 142 -0.27 0.17 -13.43
C PRO A 142 0.77 -0.94 -13.22
N PHE A 143 0.38 -2.06 -12.61
CA PHE A 143 1.25 -3.18 -12.29
C PHE A 143 1.03 -4.38 -13.22
N CYS A 144 -0.03 -4.39 -14.02
CA CYS A 144 -0.29 -5.51 -14.91
C CYS A 144 0.77 -5.61 -16.03
N GLY A 145 1.27 -6.82 -16.27
CA GLY A 145 2.32 -7.08 -17.25
C GLY A 145 3.67 -6.44 -16.90
N SER A 146 3.89 -6.05 -15.63
CA SER A 146 5.19 -5.59 -15.11
C SER A 146 6.11 -6.75 -14.71
N GLY A 147 5.73 -8.00 -15.00
CA GLY A 147 6.52 -9.22 -14.76
C GLY A 147 7.94 -9.19 -15.36
N GLN A 148 8.18 -8.34 -16.36
CA GLN A 148 9.54 -8.07 -16.87
C GLN A 148 10.48 -7.46 -15.81
N ARG A 149 9.98 -6.75 -14.79
CA ARG A 149 10.78 -6.22 -13.66
C ARG A 149 11.19 -7.30 -12.65
N ALA A 150 10.51 -8.44 -12.63
CA ALA A 150 10.83 -9.58 -11.76
C ALA A 150 11.81 -10.59 -12.39
N GLY A 151 12.39 -10.26 -13.57
CA GLY A 151 13.50 -11.03 -14.15
C GLY A 151 13.13 -12.36 -14.80
N GLN A 152 11.90 -12.55 -15.27
CA GLN A 152 11.52 -13.77 -16.00
C GLN A 152 10.77 -13.48 -17.29
N GLY A 153 11.25 -14.09 -18.39
CA GLY A 153 10.64 -14.03 -19.71
C GLY A 153 9.89 -15.31 -20.10
N SER A 154 9.24 -15.23 -21.25
CA SER A 154 8.66 -16.28 -22.12
C SER A 154 7.17 -16.67 -21.96
N GLY A 155 6.41 -16.02 -21.07
CA GLY A 155 4.94 -16.08 -21.15
C GLY A 155 4.42 -15.18 -22.27
N GLN A 156 3.49 -15.67 -23.09
CA GLN A 156 2.80 -14.85 -24.07
C GLN A 156 1.99 -13.78 -23.31
N GLU A 157 2.46 -12.52 -23.36
CA GLU A 157 1.81 -11.41 -22.68
C GLU A 157 0.36 -11.30 -23.18
N THR A 158 -0.60 -11.71 -22.35
CA THR A 158 -2.02 -11.53 -22.66
C THR A 158 -2.44 -10.08 -22.49
N GLY A 159 -1.61 -9.27 -21.82
CA GLY A 159 -1.91 -7.89 -21.46
C GLY A 159 -2.95 -7.76 -20.35
N VAL A 160 -3.31 -8.88 -19.72
CA VAL A 160 -4.38 -9.01 -18.73
C VAL A 160 -3.90 -9.85 -17.54
N CYS A 161 -4.20 -9.39 -16.34
CA CYS A 161 -3.78 -9.98 -15.09
C CYS A 161 -4.98 -10.39 -14.24
N LEU A 162 -4.85 -11.52 -13.56
CA LEU A 162 -5.72 -11.86 -12.44
C LEU A 162 -5.16 -11.20 -11.19
N VAL A 163 -6.02 -10.46 -10.49
CA VAL A 163 -5.62 -9.59 -9.40
C VAL A 163 -6.41 -9.92 -8.15
N TYR A 164 -5.71 -10.18 -7.06
CA TYR A 164 -6.28 -10.28 -5.72
C TYR A 164 -5.89 -9.04 -4.93
N ARG A 165 -6.87 -8.36 -4.33
CA ARG A 165 -6.63 -7.21 -3.46
C ARG A 165 -7.28 -7.42 -2.12
N ALA A 166 -6.55 -7.14 -1.05
CA ALA A 166 -7.10 -6.96 0.29
C ALA A 166 -6.87 -5.50 0.74
N ARG A 167 -7.93 -4.87 1.23
CA ARG A 167 -7.97 -3.46 1.62
C ARG A 167 -8.50 -3.34 3.04
N LEU A 168 -7.72 -2.73 3.93
CA LEU A 168 -8.09 -2.49 5.32
C LEU A 168 -8.12 -0.99 5.60
N LEU A 169 -9.25 -0.50 6.12
CA LEU A 169 -9.43 0.90 6.51
C LEU A 169 -9.13 1.10 8.00
N LEU A 170 -8.38 2.15 8.33
CA LEU A 170 -7.85 2.48 9.65
C LEU A 170 -8.18 3.93 10.04
N GLU A 171 -8.13 4.22 11.35
CA GLU A 171 -8.18 5.60 11.90
C GLU A 171 -9.39 6.41 11.41
N PHE A 172 -10.58 5.79 11.46
CA PHE A 172 -11.83 6.34 10.91
C PHE A 172 -11.71 6.63 9.41
N GLU A 173 -11.23 5.64 8.67
CA GLU A 173 -11.17 5.65 7.20
C GLU A 173 -10.17 6.68 6.62
N GLN A 174 -9.35 7.35 7.42
CA GLN A 174 -8.33 8.27 6.91
C GLN A 174 -7.09 7.55 6.38
N CYS A 175 -6.80 6.34 6.85
CA CYS A 175 -5.65 5.55 6.41
C CYS A 175 -6.16 4.23 5.81
N GLN A 176 -5.65 3.89 4.62
CA GLN A 176 -5.94 2.64 3.94
C GLN A 176 -4.67 1.84 3.76
N VAL A 177 -4.71 0.56 4.14
CA VAL A 177 -3.64 -0.41 3.91
C VAL A 177 -4.09 -1.37 2.82
N ILE A 178 -3.24 -1.56 1.80
CA ILE A 178 -3.54 -2.36 0.62
C ILE A 178 -2.46 -3.43 0.48
N VAL A 179 -2.87 -4.67 0.25
CA VAL A 179 -2.02 -5.70 -0.35
C VAL A 179 -2.69 -6.15 -1.64
N GLU A 180 -1.96 -6.16 -2.74
CA GLU A 180 -2.46 -6.59 -4.04
C GLU A 180 -1.47 -7.55 -4.71
N TYR A 181 -1.96 -8.68 -5.20
CA TYR A 181 -1.17 -9.70 -5.88
C TYR A 181 -1.67 -9.91 -7.30
N HIS A 182 -0.74 -10.00 -8.24
CA HIS A 182 -0.99 -10.07 -9.68
C HIS A 182 -0.31 -11.30 -10.27
N GLU A 183 -1.05 -12.05 -11.07
CA GLU A 183 -0.50 -13.07 -11.98
C GLU A 183 -1.02 -12.78 -13.40
N ASP A 184 -0.20 -13.01 -14.42
CA ASP A 184 -0.67 -12.95 -15.81
C ASP A 184 -1.75 -14.00 -16.01
N LEU A 185 -2.88 -13.60 -16.63
CA LEU A 185 -3.99 -14.51 -16.88
C LEU A 185 -3.71 -15.32 -18.15
N PRO A 186 -3.71 -16.66 -18.11
CA PRO A 186 -3.53 -17.49 -19.30
C PRO A 186 -4.56 -17.18 -20.38
N GLN A 187 -4.13 -17.12 -21.64
CA GLN A 187 -4.97 -16.65 -22.76
C GLN A 187 -6.26 -17.47 -22.91
N ASN A 188 -6.18 -18.77 -22.68
CA ASN A 188 -7.31 -19.69 -22.73
C ASN A 188 -8.34 -19.48 -21.61
N LEU A 189 -8.03 -18.68 -20.59
CA LEU A 189 -8.93 -18.38 -19.47
C LEU A 189 -9.51 -16.97 -19.53
N VAL A 190 -9.02 -16.08 -20.40
CA VAL A 190 -9.40 -14.65 -20.40
C VAL A 190 -10.92 -14.44 -20.49
N GLN A 191 -11.62 -15.25 -21.29
CA GLN A 191 -13.07 -15.12 -21.49
C GLN A 191 -13.90 -15.89 -20.44
N ASP A 192 -13.37 -17.01 -19.94
CA ASP A 192 -14.12 -17.98 -19.11
C ASP A 192 -13.71 -18.01 -17.63
N ILE A 193 -12.78 -17.13 -17.22
CA ILE A 193 -12.21 -17.10 -15.86
C ILE A 193 -13.28 -17.01 -14.76
N ALA A 194 -14.42 -16.36 -15.02
CA ALA A 194 -15.53 -16.27 -14.09
C ALA A 194 -16.12 -17.64 -13.71
N PHE A 195 -15.98 -18.65 -14.57
CA PHE A 195 -16.48 -20.01 -14.36
C PHE A 195 -15.39 -20.99 -13.90
N ALA A 196 -14.11 -20.60 -13.97
CA ALA A 196 -12.96 -21.42 -13.61
C ALA A 196 -12.71 -21.43 -12.08
N ASN A 197 -13.66 -21.97 -11.32
CA ASN A 197 -13.67 -21.89 -9.85
C ASN A 197 -12.42 -22.45 -9.18
N ASP A 198 -11.90 -23.59 -9.65
CA ASP A 198 -10.69 -24.22 -9.10
C ASP A 198 -9.46 -23.34 -9.33
N TYR A 199 -9.37 -22.73 -10.52
CA TYR A 199 -8.30 -21.79 -10.85
C TYR A 199 -8.35 -20.56 -9.94
N LEU A 200 -9.54 -19.96 -9.78
CA LEU A 200 -9.75 -18.80 -8.90
C LEU A 200 -9.43 -19.12 -7.43
N ASN A 201 -9.83 -20.30 -6.94
CA ASN A 201 -9.52 -20.73 -5.57
C ASN A 201 -8.01 -20.91 -5.37
N ALA A 202 -7.34 -21.57 -6.30
CA ALA A 202 -5.90 -21.77 -6.26
C ALA A 202 -5.14 -20.44 -6.34
N PHE A 203 -5.59 -19.52 -7.20
CA PHE A 203 -5.03 -18.17 -7.28
C PHE A 203 -5.19 -17.41 -5.96
N GLN A 204 -6.38 -17.39 -5.38
CA GLN A 204 -6.65 -16.68 -4.13
C GLN A 204 -5.82 -17.24 -2.95
N GLN A 205 -5.61 -18.55 -2.89
CA GLN A 205 -4.73 -19.18 -1.91
C GLN A 205 -3.28 -18.73 -2.09
N ARG A 206 -2.75 -18.76 -3.33
CA ARG A 206 -1.41 -18.26 -3.63
C ARG A 206 -1.26 -16.79 -3.27
N ALA A 207 -2.26 -15.97 -3.60
CA ALA A 207 -2.24 -14.53 -3.30
C ALA A 207 -2.14 -14.23 -1.80
N ARG A 208 -2.90 -14.96 -0.97
CA ARG A 208 -2.84 -14.82 0.50
C ARG A 208 -1.54 -15.34 1.11
N GLN A 209 -0.95 -16.37 0.50
CA GLN A 209 0.36 -16.90 0.90
C GLN A 209 1.49 -15.95 0.52
N ALA A 210 1.42 -15.35 -0.68
CA ALA A 210 2.36 -14.37 -1.20
C ALA A 210 2.53 -13.16 -0.27
N GLY A 211 1.42 -12.65 0.26
CA GLY A 211 1.47 -11.73 1.38
C GLY A 211 0.11 -11.33 1.92
N HIS A 212 0.08 -10.96 3.20
CA HIS A 212 -1.13 -10.52 3.88
C HIS A 212 -0.85 -9.42 4.89
N ILE A 213 -1.90 -8.66 5.22
CA ILE A 213 -1.84 -7.58 6.20
C ILE A 213 -1.74 -8.19 7.60
N VAL A 214 -0.74 -7.77 8.36
CA VAL A 214 -0.52 -8.17 9.76
C VAL A 214 -0.82 -6.99 10.66
N ARG A 215 -1.61 -7.20 11.70
CA ARG A 215 -1.83 -6.22 12.75
C ARG A 215 -0.75 -6.35 13.80
N LEU A 216 -0.26 -5.21 14.24
CA LEU A 216 0.78 -5.15 15.25
C LEU A 216 0.16 -4.79 16.59
N GLU A 217 0.58 -5.52 17.62
CA GLU A 217 0.34 -5.10 18.99
C GLU A 217 1.14 -3.83 19.31
N LYS A 218 0.73 -3.12 20.36
CA LYS A 218 1.34 -1.82 20.71
C LYS A 218 2.86 -1.94 20.88
N GLU A 219 3.32 -2.92 21.62
CA GLU A 219 4.75 -3.14 21.92
C GLU A 219 5.54 -3.51 20.66
N GLU A 220 5.01 -4.41 19.85
CA GLU A 220 5.62 -4.81 18.57
C GLU A 220 5.73 -3.63 17.60
N SER A 221 4.67 -2.81 17.52
CA SER A 221 4.68 -1.61 16.70
C SER A 221 5.72 -0.58 17.16
N GLN A 222 5.93 -0.46 18.47
CA GLN A 222 6.94 0.44 19.04
C GLN A 222 8.35 -0.07 18.77
N HIS A 223 8.58 -1.38 18.89
CA HIS A 223 9.85 -2.00 18.57
C HIS A 223 10.20 -1.85 17.09
N LEU A 224 9.28 -2.20 16.17
CA LEU A 224 9.50 -2.05 14.73
C LEU A 224 9.72 -0.58 14.33
N ALA A 225 9.04 0.36 14.98
CA ALA A 225 9.20 1.78 14.70
C ALA A 225 10.60 2.33 15.03
N GLN A 226 11.41 1.65 15.84
CA GLN A 226 12.79 2.06 16.12
C GLN A 226 13.71 1.85 14.90
N GLY A 227 13.41 0.86 14.07
CA GLY A 227 14.19 0.51 12.87
C GLY A 227 13.60 1.05 11.57
N ILE A 228 12.75 2.07 11.64
CA ILE A 228 12.06 2.58 10.44
C ILE A 228 13.00 3.39 9.55
N GLU A 229 13.07 2.97 8.29
CA GLU A 229 13.82 3.64 7.25
C GLU A 229 12.89 4.56 6.45
N LYS A 230 13.32 5.81 6.28
CA LYS A 230 12.59 6.78 5.46
C LYS A 230 12.65 6.37 4.00
N MET A 231 11.51 6.34 3.33
CA MET A 231 11.43 6.04 1.91
C MET A 231 11.77 7.26 1.05
N GLY A 232 12.48 7.01 -0.06
CA GLY A 232 12.66 7.99 -1.13
C GLY A 232 11.35 8.26 -1.88
N THR A 233 11.34 9.31 -2.70
CA THR A 233 10.23 9.54 -3.62
C THR A 233 10.15 8.41 -4.64
N LEU A 234 8.94 7.94 -4.93
CA LEU A 234 8.71 6.91 -5.93
C LEU A 234 9.19 7.37 -7.32
N ASP A 235 9.72 6.42 -8.08
CA ASP A 235 10.14 6.62 -9.47
C ASP A 235 9.00 7.24 -10.30
N LYS A 236 9.34 8.25 -11.11
CA LYS A 236 8.43 8.94 -12.04
C LYS A 236 7.91 8.00 -13.14
N ALA A 237 8.53 6.85 -13.37
CA ALA A 237 8.03 5.83 -14.28
C ALA A 237 6.65 5.29 -13.89
N VAL A 238 6.24 5.40 -12.62
CA VAL A 238 4.90 4.99 -12.18
C VAL A 238 3.94 6.19 -12.24
N SER A 239 2.93 6.10 -13.09
CA SER A 239 1.92 7.15 -13.27
C SER A 239 1.16 7.44 -11.99
N ARG A 240 1.25 8.68 -11.49
CA ARG A 240 0.48 9.15 -10.31
C ARG A 240 -1.03 9.13 -10.55
N THR A 241 -1.47 9.39 -11.78
CA THR A 241 -2.90 9.33 -12.14
C THR A 241 -3.40 7.89 -12.08
N SER A 242 -2.61 6.93 -12.56
CA SER A 242 -2.95 5.51 -12.47
C SER A 242 -2.96 5.04 -11.01
N LEU A 243 -1.98 5.47 -10.20
CA LEU A 243 -1.94 5.20 -8.76
C LEU A 243 -3.13 5.82 -8.01
N ALA A 244 -3.55 7.03 -8.37
CA ALA A 244 -4.71 7.68 -7.77
C ALA A 244 -6.00 6.86 -8.01
N ARG A 245 -6.25 6.43 -9.25
CA ARG A 245 -7.37 5.54 -9.58
C ARG A 245 -7.23 4.19 -8.89
N TRP A 246 -6.04 3.61 -8.90
CA TRP A 246 -5.73 2.33 -8.27
C TRP A 246 -6.00 2.35 -6.77
N THR A 247 -5.72 3.46 -6.06
CA THR A 247 -5.87 3.53 -4.60
C THR A 247 -7.34 3.49 -4.16
N GLY A 248 -8.26 3.97 -5.01
CA GLY A 248 -9.70 4.02 -4.75
C GLY A 248 -10.21 5.44 -4.61
N MET A 249 -11.47 5.59 -4.19
CA MET A 249 -12.15 6.88 -4.06
C MET A 249 -12.15 7.40 -2.63
N MET A 250 -12.27 8.72 -2.50
CA MET A 250 -12.38 9.41 -1.22
C MET A 250 -13.65 10.25 -1.14
N HIS A 251 -14.11 10.52 0.08
CA HIS A 251 -15.09 11.55 0.38
C HIS A 251 -14.53 12.57 1.34
N ARG A 252 -15.14 13.76 1.37
CA ARG A 252 -14.76 14.80 2.31
C ARG A 252 -15.50 14.59 3.63
N LYS A 253 -14.79 14.69 4.76
CA LYS A 253 -15.38 14.76 6.10
C LYS A 253 -16.34 15.95 6.14
N GLY A 254 -17.62 15.66 6.34
CA GLY A 254 -18.66 16.65 6.60
C GLY A 254 -18.95 17.60 5.44
N ARG A 255 -20.02 17.30 4.70
CA ARG A 255 -21.21 18.15 4.72
C ARG A 255 -22.41 17.23 4.96
N LEU A 256 -22.86 17.16 6.22
CA LEU A 256 -24.29 16.96 6.48
C LEU A 256 -25.00 18.27 6.13
#